data_AF-A0A183KI72-F1
#
_entry.id   AF-A0A183KI72-F1
#
_cell.length_a   1.000
_cell.length_b   1.000
_cell.length_c   1.000
_cell.angle_alpha   90.00
_cell.angle_beta   90.00
_cell.angle_gamma   90.00
#
_symmetry.space_group_name_H-M   'P 1'
#
loop_
_entity.id
_entity.type
_entity.pdbx_description
1 polymer ?
#
loop_
_entity_poly.entity_id
_entity_poly.type
_entity_poly.pdbx_seq_one_letter_code
_entity_poly.pdbx_strand_id
1 'polypeptide(L)'
;MARELENMYKLLEFNLGIFEALPTCRETTQIIASFDVLFVVNLKTIMEEEDDWRQCAEWLNRCQVIPDDHPALGPDGNAIHLVQALMDGVALCHLLSTLSNHELDIRSMKDFSHMPQNSQFLCFQNLRLFTQLCEKEFDIPRNLLFQPGDIYHAKNFGKAIATLSKLSYSRRAQLTGIPGFPPENSKLQSTHEYYNNLEEIAAAMNKLPDSGKPNYTQMEEENKEKLYDTVVYQGSKSRLNLDSEPTTARAYCIREIVDTEKNYVDVLKMLIEVE
;
A
#
# COMPACT_ATOMS: atom_id res chain seq x y z
N MET A 1 0.47 34.15 -5.82
CA MET A 1 0.38 34.06 -4.34
C MET A 1 -0.26 35.27 -3.67
N ALA A 2 0.42 36.38 -3.33
CA ALA A 2 -0.20 37.48 -2.56
C ALA A 2 -1.38 38.17 -3.29
N ARG A 3 -1.26 38.40 -4.61
CA ARG A 3 -2.32 38.97 -5.45
C ARG A 3 -3.53 38.05 -5.66
N GLU A 4 -3.33 36.74 -5.58
CA GLU A 4 -4.41 35.75 -5.75
C GLU A 4 -5.17 35.57 -4.44
N LEU A 5 -4.47 35.55 -3.30
CA LEU A 5 -5.09 35.62 -1.97
C LEU A 5 -5.93 36.89 -1.80
N GLU A 6 -5.45 38.04 -2.28
CA GLU A 6 -6.21 39.30 -2.19
C GLU A 6 -7.45 39.33 -3.11
N ASN A 7 -7.38 38.70 -4.28
CA ASN A 7 -8.55 38.53 -5.15
C ASN A 7 -9.56 37.54 -4.56
N MET A 8 -9.10 36.47 -3.89
CA MET A 8 -9.97 35.54 -3.17
C MET A 8 -10.64 36.19 -1.96
N TYR A 9 -9.91 37.05 -1.22
CA TYR A 9 -10.48 37.79 -0.09
C TYR A 9 -11.55 38.78 -0.54
N LYS A 10 -11.35 39.45 -1.69
CA LYS A 10 -12.36 40.34 -2.29
C LYS A 10 -13.58 39.59 -2.81
N LEU A 11 -13.42 38.36 -3.32
CA LEU A 11 -14.53 37.48 -3.69
C LEU A 11 -15.29 36.96 -2.47
N LEU A 12 -14.60 36.69 -1.36
CA LEU A 12 -15.18 36.37 -0.06
C LEU A 12 -16.00 37.54 0.49
N GLU A 13 -15.45 38.76 0.51
CA GLU A 13 -16.18 39.97 0.95
C GLU A 13 -17.39 40.28 0.07
N PHE A 14 -17.26 40.12 -1.25
CA PHE A 14 -18.38 40.33 -2.18
C PHE A 14 -19.50 39.31 -1.98
N ASN A 15 -19.16 38.03 -1.74
CA ASN A 15 -20.17 36.99 -1.48
C ASN A 15 -20.79 37.15 -0.08
N LEU A 16 -20.01 37.41 0.97
CA LEU A 16 -20.55 37.68 2.31
C LEU A 16 -21.46 38.92 2.34
N GLY A 17 -21.10 39.98 1.60
CA GLY A 17 -21.90 41.21 1.48
C GLY A 17 -23.20 41.04 0.70
N ILE A 18 -23.29 40.07 -0.21
CA ILE A 18 -24.54 39.71 -0.91
C ILE A 18 -25.50 38.95 0.03
N PHE A 19 -24.98 38.22 1.02
CA PHE A 19 -25.79 37.44 1.94
C PHE A 19 -26.50 38.28 3.01
N GLU A 20 -25.95 39.44 3.41
CA GLU A 20 -26.61 40.36 4.35
C GLU A 20 -27.83 41.09 3.75
N ALA A 21 -28.04 41.04 2.43
CA ALA A 21 -29.08 41.80 1.74
C ALA A 21 -30.32 40.99 1.30
N LEU A 22 -30.39 39.68 1.58
CA LEU A 22 -31.50 38.82 1.11
C LEU A 22 -32.53 38.53 2.22
N PRO A 23 -33.85 38.72 1.96
CA PRO A 23 -34.88 38.42 2.94
C PRO A 23 -34.94 36.92 3.25
N THR A 24 -35.13 36.59 4.53
CA THR A 24 -35.26 35.24 5.09
C THR A 24 -36.42 34.46 4.47
N CYS A 25 -36.16 33.72 3.39
CA CYS A 25 -37.07 32.73 2.81
C CYS A 25 -36.45 31.34 2.89
N ARG A 26 -37.23 30.30 3.19
CA ARG A 26 -36.76 28.90 3.29
C ARG A 26 -35.98 28.38 2.07
N GLU A 27 -36.18 28.99 0.89
CA GLU A 27 -35.44 28.67 -0.32
C GLU A 27 -33.98 29.18 -0.28
N THR A 28 -33.68 30.25 0.47
CA THR A 28 -32.30 30.73 0.62
C THR A 28 -31.46 29.74 1.42
N THR A 29 -31.98 29.11 2.49
CA THR A 29 -31.23 28.09 3.25
C THR A 29 -30.81 26.90 2.40
N GLN A 30 -31.62 26.52 1.40
CA GLN A 30 -31.33 25.40 0.52
C GLN A 30 -30.31 25.78 -0.57
N ILE A 31 -30.39 27.01 -1.09
CA ILE A 31 -29.38 27.56 -2.01
C ILE A 31 -28.04 27.76 -1.28
N ILE A 32 -28.05 28.23 -0.03
CA ILE A 32 -26.85 28.41 0.81
C ILE A 32 -26.19 27.05 1.08
N ALA A 33 -26.97 26.03 1.48
CA ALA A 33 -26.42 24.69 1.68
C ALA A 33 -25.90 24.06 0.37
N SER A 34 -26.56 24.30 -0.77
CA SER A 34 -26.06 23.84 -2.07
C SER A 34 -24.85 24.63 -2.55
N PHE A 35 -24.74 25.93 -2.25
CA PHE A 35 -23.56 26.73 -2.56
C PHE A 35 -22.40 26.39 -1.63
N ASP A 36 -22.63 26.11 -0.34
CA ASP A 36 -21.61 25.61 0.58
C ASP A 36 -21.12 24.22 0.17
N VAL A 37 -22.02 23.31 -0.22
CA VAL A 37 -21.62 21.99 -0.72
C VAL A 37 -20.94 22.12 -2.07
N LEU A 38 -21.43 22.96 -3.00
CA LEU A 38 -20.80 23.16 -4.30
C LEU A 38 -19.50 23.97 -4.19
N PHE A 39 -19.32 24.81 -3.19
CA PHE A 39 -18.10 25.56 -2.88
C PHE A 39 -17.10 24.70 -2.12
N VAL A 40 -17.53 23.81 -1.22
CA VAL A 40 -16.69 22.78 -0.60
C VAL A 40 -16.29 21.73 -1.63
N VAL A 41 -17.19 21.30 -2.50
CA VAL A 41 -16.90 20.40 -3.62
C VAL A 41 -16.00 21.12 -4.63
N ASN A 42 -16.29 22.36 -5.02
CA ASN A 42 -15.40 23.13 -5.88
C ASN A 42 -14.06 23.46 -5.21
N LEU A 43 -13.98 23.68 -3.89
CA LEU A 43 -12.69 23.81 -3.19
C LEU A 43 -11.96 22.47 -3.18
N LYS A 44 -12.67 21.35 -3.01
CA LYS A 44 -12.11 20.00 -3.10
C LYS A 44 -11.66 19.66 -4.53
N THR A 45 -12.29 20.24 -5.55
CA THR A 45 -11.96 20.10 -6.98
C THR A 45 -10.94 21.13 -7.48
N ILE A 46 -10.87 22.32 -6.87
CA ILE A 46 -9.89 23.38 -7.16
C ILE A 46 -8.59 23.16 -6.37
N MET A 47 -8.61 22.29 -5.35
CA MET A 47 -7.45 21.79 -4.63
C MET A 47 -6.98 20.41 -5.12
N GLU A 48 -7.22 20.06 -6.39
CA GLU A 48 -6.42 19.04 -7.09
C GLU A 48 -4.98 19.57 -7.31
N GLU A 49 -4.29 19.93 -6.23
CA GLU A 49 -2.87 19.63 -6.19
C GLU A 49 -2.81 18.10 -6.16
N GLU A 50 -2.46 17.47 -7.29
CA GLU A 50 -2.25 16.02 -7.37
C GLU A 50 -1.27 15.61 -6.27
N ASP A 51 -1.81 15.12 -5.16
CA ASP A 51 -1.04 14.60 -4.04
C ASP A 51 0.10 13.70 -4.56
N ASP A 52 1.36 14.03 -4.28
CA ASP A 52 2.51 13.28 -4.82
C ASP A 52 2.42 11.77 -4.53
N TRP A 53 1.81 11.41 -3.39
CA TRP A 53 1.59 10.02 -3.00
C TRP A 53 0.57 9.31 -3.90
N ARG A 54 -0.46 10.01 -4.42
CA ARG A 54 -1.42 9.44 -5.38
C ARG A 54 -0.75 9.15 -6.71
N GLN A 55 0.03 10.11 -7.22
CA GLN A 55 0.81 9.92 -8.44
C GLN A 55 1.81 8.76 -8.29
N CYS A 56 2.43 8.64 -7.11
CA CYS A 56 3.31 7.52 -6.77
C CYS A 56 2.57 6.18 -6.75
N ALA A 57 1.38 6.12 -6.11
CA ALA A 57 0.56 4.92 -6.06
C ALA A 57 0.13 4.47 -7.48
N GLU A 58 -0.34 5.40 -8.31
CA GLU A 58 -0.71 5.11 -9.69
C GLU A 58 0.48 4.61 -10.53
N TRP A 59 1.67 5.17 -10.32
CA TRP A 59 2.87 4.67 -10.98
C TRP A 59 3.24 3.26 -10.52
N LEU A 60 3.15 2.96 -9.22
CA LEU A 60 3.39 1.61 -8.68
C LEU A 60 2.37 0.60 -9.20
N ASN A 61 1.12 1.02 -9.40
CA ASN A 61 0.09 0.21 -10.04
C ASN A 61 0.42 -0.08 -11.51
N ARG A 62 0.85 0.94 -12.28
CA ARG A 62 1.33 0.75 -13.66
C ARG A 62 2.53 -0.19 -13.75
N CYS A 63 3.40 -0.17 -12.73
CA CYS A 63 4.49 -1.12 -12.56
C CYS A 63 4.06 -2.51 -12.06
N GLN A 64 2.75 -2.77 -11.88
CA GLN A 64 2.20 -4.05 -11.40
C GLN A 64 2.74 -4.47 -10.03
N VAL A 65 3.09 -3.49 -9.18
CA VAL A 65 3.62 -3.71 -7.82
C VAL A 65 2.50 -3.72 -6.80
N ILE A 66 1.50 -2.85 -6.96
CA ILE A 66 0.27 -2.84 -6.16
C ILE A 66 -0.93 -3.17 -7.05
N PRO A 67 -1.92 -3.92 -6.56
CA PRO A 67 -3.07 -4.33 -7.35
C PRO A 67 -4.04 -3.16 -7.61
N ASP A 68 -4.90 -3.29 -8.63
CA ASP A 68 -5.86 -2.24 -9.03
C ASP A 68 -6.92 -1.94 -7.96
N ASP A 69 -7.25 -2.92 -7.12
CA ASP A 69 -8.21 -2.81 -6.02
C ASP A 69 -7.58 -2.31 -4.71
N HIS A 70 -6.31 -1.88 -4.75
CA HIS A 70 -5.58 -1.46 -3.56
C HIS A 70 -6.23 -0.20 -2.92
N PRO A 71 -6.41 -0.16 -1.58
CA PRO A 71 -7.04 0.98 -0.87
C PRO A 71 -6.39 2.34 -1.12
N ALA A 72 -5.10 2.38 -1.47
CA ALA A 72 -4.41 3.62 -1.82
C ALA A 72 -4.89 4.25 -3.15
N LEU A 73 -5.39 3.45 -4.09
CA LEU A 73 -5.89 3.92 -5.38
C LEU A 73 -7.36 4.36 -5.32
N GLY A 74 -8.05 4.02 -4.24
CA GLY A 74 -9.45 4.38 -4.05
C GLY A 74 -9.69 5.89 -3.85
N PRO A 75 -10.95 6.34 -3.98
CA PRO A 75 -11.32 7.73 -3.74
C PRO A 75 -11.00 8.16 -2.30
N ASP A 76 -11.23 7.27 -1.32
CA ASP A 76 -10.91 7.46 0.10
C ASP A 76 -9.47 7.05 0.47
N GLY A 77 -8.61 6.87 -0.53
CA GLY A 77 -7.21 6.53 -0.35
C GLY A 77 -6.45 7.59 0.46
N ASN A 78 -5.40 7.14 1.15
CA ASN A 78 -4.51 7.99 1.95
C ASN A 78 -3.07 7.49 1.80
N ALA A 79 -2.10 8.40 1.92
CA ALA A 79 -0.67 8.09 1.98
C ALA A 79 -0.32 6.97 2.97
N ILE A 80 -1.06 6.82 4.07
CA ILE A 80 -0.83 5.72 5.04
C ILE A 80 -1.02 4.35 4.40
N HIS A 81 -2.05 4.16 3.58
CA HIS A 81 -2.28 2.88 2.88
C HIS A 81 -1.12 2.57 1.93
N LEU A 82 -0.56 3.61 1.29
CA LEU A 82 0.61 3.45 0.44
C LEU A 82 1.87 3.10 1.26
N VAL A 83 2.11 3.78 2.38
CA VAL A 83 3.24 3.47 3.27
C VAL A 83 3.16 2.02 3.76
N GLN A 84 1.97 1.57 4.17
CA GLN A 84 1.74 0.20 4.62
C GLN A 84 2.11 -0.83 3.54
N ALA A 85 1.76 -0.56 2.27
CA ALA A 85 2.11 -1.44 1.15
C ALA A 85 3.62 -1.52 0.85
N LEU A 86 4.39 -0.49 1.24
CA LEU A 86 5.83 -0.41 0.98
C LEU A 86 6.70 -0.72 2.21
N MET A 87 6.08 -0.82 3.39
CA MET A 87 6.76 -0.86 4.68
C MET A 87 7.68 -2.07 4.87
N ASP A 88 7.30 -3.19 4.28
CA ASP A 88 8.02 -4.46 4.35
C ASP A 88 9.18 -4.57 3.35
N GLY A 89 9.28 -3.60 2.43
CA GLY A 89 10.29 -3.52 1.37
C GLY A 89 10.14 -4.57 0.25
N VAL A 90 9.18 -5.48 0.33
CA VAL A 90 8.99 -6.56 -0.66
C VAL A 90 8.50 -5.98 -1.99
N ALA A 91 7.47 -5.13 -1.93
CA ALA A 91 6.92 -4.42 -3.07
C ALA A 91 7.99 -3.59 -3.80
N LEU A 92 8.81 -2.87 -3.04
CA LEU A 92 9.91 -2.05 -3.55
C LEU A 92 10.99 -2.89 -4.23
N CYS A 93 11.35 -4.04 -3.64
CA CYS A 93 12.25 -4.98 -4.29
C CYS A 93 11.67 -5.48 -5.61
N HIS A 94 10.42 -5.97 -5.63
CA HIS A 94 9.78 -6.43 -6.87
C HIS A 94 9.69 -5.35 -7.96
N LEU A 95 9.51 -4.08 -7.58
CA LEU A 95 9.58 -2.96 -8.50
C LEU A 95 10.90 -2.93 -9.28
N LEU A 96 12.04 -3.10 -8.62
CA LEU A 96 13.35 -3.09 -9.28
C LEU A 96 13.51 -4.26 -10.26
N SER A 97 12.95 -5.43 -9.96
CA SER A 97 12.92 -6.55 -10.90
C SER A 97 12.08 -6.19 -12.14
N THR A 98 10.93 -5.56 -11.94
CA THR A 98 10.06 -5.14 -13.06
C THR A 98 10.73 -4.07 -13.94
N LEU A 99 11.35 -3.06 -13.32
CA LEU A 99 12.06 -1.99 -14.05
C LEU A 99 13.34 -2.45 -14.75
N SER A 100 13.84 -3.64 -14.43
CA SER A 100 15.01 -4.24 -15.08
C SER A 100 14.63 -5.32 -16.10
N ASN A 101 13.37 -5.39 -16.54
CA ASN A 101 12.86 -6.45 -17.42
C ASN A 101 13.15 -7.87 -16.86
N HIS A 102 13.12 -8.02 -15.54
CA HIS A 102 13.44 -9.25 -14.81
C HIS A 102 14.89 -9.75 -14.98
N GLU A 103 15.83 -8.90 -15.42
CA GLU A 103 17.26 -9.22 -15.40
C GLU A 103 17.82 -9.28 -13.97
N LEU A 104 17.26 -8.48 -13.04
CA LEU A 104 17.62 -8.53 -11.63
C LEU A 104 16.83 -9.64 -10.93
N ASP A 105 17.51 -10.74 -10.66
CA ASP A 105 16.97 -11.82 -9.84
C ASP A 105 17.15 -11.52 -8.34
N ILE A 106 16.18 -10.79 -7.80
CA ILE A 106 16.16 -10.41 -6.38
C ILE A 106 15.84 -11.62 -5.49
N ARG A 107 15.16 -12.63 -6.03
CA ARG A 107 14.72 -13.81 -5.28
C ARG A 107 15.89 -14.72 -4.89
N SER A 108 16.98 -14.70 -5.65
CA SER A 108 18.21 -15.42 -5.32
C SER A 108 19.16 -14.64 -4.40
N MET A 109 18.86 -13.38 -4.07
CA MET A 109 19.70 -12.59 -3.18
C MET A 109 19.53 -13.03 -1.73
N LYS A 110 20.65 -13.37 -1.09
CA LYS A 110 20.70 -13.85 0.30
C LYS A 110 20.07 -12.89 1.32
N ASP A 111 20.07 -11.60 1.01
CA ASP A 111 19.56 -10.55 1.89
C ASP A 111 18.09 -10.20 1.64
N PHE A 112 17.40 -10.93 0.76
CA PHE A 112 15.98 -10.71 0.47
C PHE A 112 15.09 -11.67 1.27
N SER A 113 14.02 -11.13 1.86
CA SER A 113 13.01 -11.91 2.58
C SER A 113 11.64 -11.71 1.97
N HIS A 114 11.09 -12.78 1.37
CA HIS A 114 9.74 -12.78 0.78
C HIS A 114 8.61 -12.62 1.79
N MET A 115 8.84 -13.06 3.03
CA MET A 115 7.84 -13.11 4.08
C MET A 115 8.46 -12.55 5.37
N PRO A 116 8.64 -11.23 5.47
CA PRO A 116 9.30 -10.63 6.63
C PRO A 116 8.50 -10.80 7.93
N GLN A 117 7.24 -11.28 7.90
CA GLN A 117 6.39 -11.55 9.08
C GLN A 117 6.36 -10.39 10.09
N ASN A 118 6.38 -9.13 9.59
CA ASN A 118 6.52 -7.91 10.40
C ASN A 118 7.76 -7.86 11.31
N SER A 119 8.77 -8.69 11.05
CA SER A 119 10.06 -8.61 11.70
C SER A 119 10.75 -7.32 11.28
N GLN A 120 10.94 -6.42 12.25
CA GLN A 120 11.65 -5.16 12.04
C GLN A 120 13.00 -5.39 11.34
N PHE A 121 13.74 -6.43 11.74
CA PHE A 121 15.03 -6.75 11.14
C PHE A 121 14.91 -7.09 9.64
N LEU A 122 13.94 -7.93 9.27
CA LEU A 122 13.75 -8.35 7.87
C LEU A 122 13.19 -7.22 6.99
N CYS A 123 12.24 -6.43 7.51
CA CYS A 123 11.74 -5.24 6.80
C CYS A 123 12.89 -4.25 6.53
N PHE A 124 13.73 -3.98 7.54
CA PHE A 124 14.91 -3.13 7.34
C PHE A 124 15.91 -3.73 6.35
N GLN A 125 16.08 -5.06 6.35
CA GLN A 125 16.98 -5.74 5.41
C GLN A 125 16.50 -5.57 3.96
N ASN A 126 15.21 -5.77 3.70
CA ASN A 126 14.61 -5.56 2.38
C ASN A 126 14.73 -4.10 1.91
N LEU A 127 14.43 -3.13 2.78
CA LEU A 127 14.55 -1.70 2.45
C LEU A 127 16.02 -1.30 2.19
N ARG A 128 16.97 -1.89 2.92
CA ARG A 128 18.41 -1.72 2.65
C ARG A 128 18.79 -2.32 1.31
N LEU A 129 18.30 -3.51 0.99
CA LEU A 129 18.57 -4.15 -0.30
C LEU A 129 18.06 -3.28 -1.45
N PHE A 130 16.83 -2.78 -1.36
CA PHE A 130 16.26 -1.86 -2.35
C PHE A 130 17.16 -0.64 -2.59
N THR A 131 17.55 0.07 -1.53
CA THR A 131 18.38 1.28 -1.66
C THR A 131 19.77 0.98 -2.22
N GLN A 132 20.37 -0.16 -1.86
CA GLN A 132 21.65 -0.59 -2.43
C GLN A 132 21.55 -0.91 -3.93
N LEU A 133 20.48 -1.55 -4.36
CA LEU A 133 20.24 -1.85 -5.77
C LEU A 133 19.93 -0.58 -6.56
N CYS A 134 19.16 0.36 -6.00
CA CYS A 134 18.94 1.67 -6.61
C CYS A 134 20.26 2.41 -6.89
N GLU A 135 21.21 2.33 -5.97
CA GLU A 135 22.54 2.94 -6.15
C GLU A 135 23.37 2.22 -7.22
N LYS A 136 23.46 0.88 -7.14
CA LYS A 136 24.37 0.08 -7.99
C LYS A 136 23.85 -0.13 -9.41
N GLU A 137 22.55 -0.34 -9.55
CA GLU A 137 21.91 -0.79 -10.79
C GLU A 137 21.15 0.35 -11.49
N PHE A 138 20.70 1.37 -10.76
CA PHE A 138 19.90 2.46 -11.33
C PHE A 138 20.63 3.81 -11.28
N ASP A 139 21.90 3.83 -10.88
CA ASP A 139 22.76 5.01 -10.77
C ASP A 139 22.12 6.17 -9.97
N ILE A 140 21.28 5.83 -8.99
CA ILE A 140 20.63 6.83 -8.13
C ILE A 140 21.62 7.26 -7.05
N PRO A 141 21.93 8.56 -6.94
CA PRO A 141 22.92 9.02 -5.99
C PRO A 141 22.41 8.87 -4.55
N ARG A 142 23.30 8.47 -3.63
CA ARG A 142 22.97 8.17 -2.23
C ARG A 142 22.22 9.28 -1.49
N ASN A 143 22.46 10.55 -1.85
CA ASN A 143 21.81 11.69 -1.23
C ASN A 143 20.29 11.74 -1.50
N LEU A 144 19.84 11.14 -2.60
CA LEU A 144 18.43 11.06 -2.98
C LEU A 144 17.75 9.79 -2.45
N LEU A 145 18.49 8.84 -1.89
CA LEU A 145 17.94 7.61 -1.33
C LEU A 145 17.38 7.88 0.08
N PHE A 146 16.20 7.33 0.35
CA PHE A 146 15.64 7.28 1.70
C PHE A 146 16.42 6.32 2.61
N GLN A 147 16.27 6.46 3.91
CA GLN A 147 16.74 5.51 4.90
C GLN A 147 15.62 4.52 5.25
N PRO A 148 15.92 3.25 5.58
CA PRO A 148 14.88 2.27 5.94
C PRO A 148 13.89 2.75 7.00
N GLY A 149 14.38 3.53 7.99
CA GLY A 149 13.55 4.12 9.03
C GLY A 149 12.55 5.19 8.54
N ASP A 150 12.79 5.81 7.38
CA ASP A 150 11.93 6.83 6.79
C ASP A 150 10.57 6.26 6.37
N ILE A 151 10.57 5.04 5.81
CA ILE A 151 9.36 4.29 5.43
C ILE A 151 8.83 3.49 6.61
N TYR A 152 9.68 2.73 7.31
CA TYR A 152 9.25 1.82 8.37
C TYR A 152 8.50 2.54 9.50
N HIS A 153 8.93 3.76 9.87
CA HIS A 153 8.24 4.57 10.88
C HIS A 153 7.31 5.63 10.27
N ALA A 154 7.15 5.69 8.94
CA ALA A 154 6.34 6.69 8.26
C ALA A 154 6.67 8.16 8.63
N LYS A 155 7.95 8.46 8.93
CA LYS A 155 8.38 9.79 9.42
C LYS A 155 9.00 10.71 8.36
N ASN A 156 9.35 10.18 7.19
CA ASN A 156 9.95 10.96 6.11
C ASN A 156 9.53 10.39 4.75
N PHE A 157 8.23 10.06 4.60
CA PHE A 157 7.78 9.33 3.43
C PHE A 157 7.95 10.12 2.13
N GLY A 158 7.93 11.45 2.20
CA GLY A 158 8.18 12.33 1.06
C GLY A 158 9.54 12.08 0.41
N LYS A 159 10.56 11.73 1.20
CA LYS A 159 11.87 11.35 0.68
C LYS A 159 11.80 10.05 -0.13
N ALA A 160 11.00 9.08 0.30
CA ALA A 160 10.77 7.85 -0.44
C ALA A 160 10.06 8.12 -1.78
N ILE A 161 9.04 8.98 -1.78
CA ILE A 161 8.36 9.42 -3.01
C ILE A 161 9.35 10.08 -3.97
N ALA A 162 10.22 10.98 -3.47
CA ALA A 162 11.25 11.61 -4.29
C ALA A 162 12.25 10.60 -4.87
N THR A 163 12.68 9.60 -4.08
CA THR A 163 13.52 8.50 -4.59
C THR A 163 12.83 7.74 -5.71
N LEU A 164 11.56 7.36 -5.52
CA LEU A 164 10.77 6.60 -6.49
C LEU A 164 10.51 7.39 -7.76
N SER A 165 10.28 8.69 -7.65
CA SER A 165 10.17 9.58 -8.80
C SER A 165 11.47 9.58 -9.61
N LYS A 166 12.63 9.73 -8.95
CA LYS A 166 13.92 9.68 -9.65
C LYS A 166 14.17 8.33 -10.30
N LEU A 167 13.78 7.24 -9.63
CA LEU A 167 13.83 5.88 -10.16
C LEU A 167 12.95 5.70 -11.41
N SER A 168 11.76 6.30 -11.43
CA SER A 168 10.85 6.25 -12.57
C SER A 168 11.41 6.88 -13.84
N TYR A 169 12.34 7.83 -13.69
CA TYR A 169 13.07 8.48 -14.79
C TYR A 169 14.44 7.85 -15.07
N SER A 170 14.77 6.74 -14.42
CA SER A 170 16.01 6.03 -14.70
C SER A 170 15.99 5.44 -16.11
N ARG A 171 17.17 5.28 -16.73
CA ARG A 171 17.29 4.69 -18.06
C ARG A 171 16.63 3.31 -18.13
N ARG A 172 16.81 2.48 -17.10
CA ARG A 172 16.20 1.15 -17.02
C ARG A 172 14.68 1.21 -16.96
N ALA A 173 14.12 2.10 -16.14
CA ALA A 173 12.66 2.32 -16.11
C ALA A 173 12.10 2.79 -17.46
N GLN A 174 12.83 3.64 -18.20
CA GLN A 174 12.39 4.08 -19.52
C GLN A 174 12.37 2.95 -20.56
N LEU A 175 13.23 1.93 -20.41
CA LEU A 175 13.27 0.77 -21.32
C LEU A 175 12.02 -0.11 -21.21
N THR A 176 11.30 -0.08 -20.10
CA THR A 176 10.05 -0.83 -19.93
C THR A 176 8.86 -0.16 -20.63
N GLY A 177 9.00 1.11 -21.05
CA GLY A 177 7.93 1.90 -21.65
C GLY A 177 6.90 2.44 -20.65
N ILE A 178 7.12 2.25 -19.35
CA ILE A 178 6.21 2.77 -18.32
C ILE A 178 6.49 4.28 -18.13
N PRO A 179 5.48 5.17 -18.24
CA PRO A 179 5.70 6.59 -18.07
C PRO A 179 6.07 6.91 -16.61
N GLY A 180 7.11 7.71 -16.40
CA GLY A 180 7.54 8.13 -15.06
C GLY A 180 6.55 9.04 -14.33
N PHE A 181 6.88 9.42 -13.10
CA PHE A 181 6.12 10.37 -12.28
C PHE A 181 7.07 11.32 -11.50
N PRO A 182 6.67 12.57 -11.22
CA PRO A 182 5.43 13.23 -11.67
C PRO A 182 5.51 13.59 -13.17
N PRO A 183 4.40 13.92 -13.85
CA PRO A 183 4.41 14.38 -15.24
C PRO A 183 5.34 15.59 -15.44
N GLU A 184 5.92 15.80 -16.63
CA GLU A 184 6.93 16.85 -16.91
C GLU A 184 6.51 18.29 -16.51
N ASN A 185 5.21 18.55 -16.38
CA ASN A 185 4.65 19.85 -16.00
C ASN A 185 4.37 19.99 -14.50
N SER A 186 4.61 18.94 -13.71
CA SER A 186 4.31 18.87 -12.29
C SER A 186 5.59 18.78 -11.46
N LYS A 187 5.64 19.53 -10.36
CA LYS A 187 6.77 19.51 -9.42
C LYS A 187 6.34 18.77 -8.17
N LEU A 188 7.15 17.81 -7.74
CA LEU A 188 6.94 17.13 -6.46
C LEU A 188 6.98 18.14 -5.31
N GLN A 189 5.99 18.06 -4.43
CA GLN A 189 5.98 18.69 -3.12
C GLN A 189 6.46 17.72 -2.02
N SER A 190 7.53 16.97 -2.30
CA SER A 190 8.04 15.90 -1.42
C SER A 190 8.56 16.38 -0.05
N THR A 191 8.67 17.70 0.16
CA THR A 191 9.08 18.32 1.43
C THR A 191 7.89 18.76 2.30
N HIS A 192 6.65 18.46 1.88
CA HIS A 192 5.45 18.86 2.62
C HIS A 192 5.40 18.19 4.00
N GLU A 193 5.11 18.97 5.05
CA GLU A 193 5.12 18.52 6.46
C GLU A 193 4.15 17.35 6.72
N TYR A 194 3.11 17.24 5.90
CA TYR A 194 2.19 16.09 5.85
C TYR A 194 2.91 14.74 5.83
N TYR A 195 3.99 14.61 5.05
CA TYR A 195 4.71 13.35 4.90
C TYR A 195 5.64 13.01 6.08
N ASN A 196 5.83 13.94 7.00
CA ASN A 196 6.72 13.76 8.16
C ASN A 196 5.99 13.22 9.40
N ASN A 197 4.66 13.38 9.45
CA ASN A 197 3.83 13.07 10.62
C ASN A 197 2.79 11.95 10.35
N LEU A 198 2.98 11.11 9.33
CA LEU A 198 2.01 10.08 8.96
C LEU A 198 1.75 9.05 10.06
N GLU A 199 2.77 8.72 10.87
CA GLU A 199 2.63 7.83 12.04
C GLU A 199 1.67 8.40 13.10
N GLU A 200 1.80 9.70 13.41
CA GLU A 200 0.96 10.38 14.39
C GLU A 200 -0.49 10.52 13.87
N ILE A 201 -0.63 10.81 12.58
CA ILE A 201 -1.92 10.88 11.89
C ILE A 201 -2.61 9.50 11.89
N ALA A 202 -1.88 8.42 11.64
CA ALA A 202 -2.40 7.05 11.73
C ALA A 202 -2.85 6.71 13.16
N ALA A 203 -2.05 7.07 14.16
CA ALA A 203 -2.39 6.87 15.56
C ALA A 203 -3.62 7.67 16.00
N ALA A 204 -3.84 8.87 15.44
CA ALA A 204 -5.03 9.67 15.69
C ALA A 204 -6.28 9.05 15.04
N MET A 205 -6.17 8.51 13.82
CA MET A 205 -7.28 7.84 13.14
C MET A 205 -7.73 6.57 13.86
N ASN A 206 -6.81 5.79 14.42
CA ASN A 206 -7.15 4.58 15.18
C ASN A 206 -7.84 4.87 16.53
N LYS A 207 -7.86 6.11 17.00
CA LYS A 207 -8.52 6.51 18.25
C LYS A 207 -9.98 6.97 18.05
N LEU A 208 -10.44 7.06 16.82
CA LEU A 208 -11.86 7.26 16.51
C LEU A 208 -12.60 5.92 16.60
N PRO A 209 -13.78 5.82 17.24
CA PRO A 209 -14.55 4.58 17.27
C PRO A 209 -14.95 4.20 15.84
N ASP A 210 -14.41 3.08 15.37
CA ASP A 210 -14.44 2.62 13.99
C ASP A 210 -15.84 2.19 13.51
N SER A 211 -16.26 2.73 12.38
CA SER A 211 -17.27 2.11 11.52
C SER A 211 -16.56 1.39 10.36
N GLY A 212 -16.10 0.17 10.64
CA GLY A 212 -15.93 -0.88 9.64
C GLY A 212 -14.64 -0.88 8.81
N LYS A 213 -13.46 -0.97 9.43
CA LYS A 213 -12.27 -1.44 8.73
C LYS A 213 -12.04 -2.95 8.87
N PRO A 214 -11.69 -3.66 7.78
CA PRO A 214 -11.25 -5.05 7.84
C PRO A 214 -9.84 -5.10 8.42
N ASN A 215 -9.65 -5.98 9.40
CA ASN A 215 -8.37 -6.22 10.06
C ASN A 215 -7.51 -7.08 9.11
N TYR A 216 -6.41 -6.56 8.57
CA TYR A 216 -5.46 -7.34 7.75
C TYR A 216 -4.93 -8.59 8.50
N THR A 217 -4.91 -8.54 9.83
CA THR A 217 -4.60 -9.66 10.72
C THR A 217 -5.54 -10.86 10.52
N GLN A 218 -6.82 -10.62 10.18
CA GLN A 218 -7.80 -11.68 9.90
C GLN A 218 -7.60 -12.30 8.52
N MET A 219 -7.18 -11.52 7.52
CA MET A 219 -6.90 -12.06 6.17
C MET A 219 -5.70 -13.01 6.17
N GLU A 220 -4.66 -12.75 6.97
CA GLU A 220 -3.51 -13.64 7.08
C GLU A 220 -3.83 -14.93 7.85
N GLU A 221 -4.64 -14.87 8.91
CA GLU A 221 -5.12 -16.06 9.62
C GLU A 221 -6.02 -16.92 8.73
N GLU A 222 -6.97 -16.32 7.98
CA GLU A 222 -7.80 -17.05 7.03
C GLU A 222 -6.98 -17.71 5.92
N ASN A 223 -5.90 -17.06 5.44
CA ASN A 223 -5.08 -17.62 4.37
C ASN A 223 -4.14 -18.73 4.90
N LYS A 224 -3.67 -18.64 6.15
CA LYS A 224 -2.93 -19.70 6.85
C LYS A 224 -3.82 -20.90 7.16
N GLU A 225 -5.08 -20.66 7.55
CA GLU A 225 -6.08 -21.71 7.76
C GLU A 225 -6.44 -22.42 6.45
N LYS A 226 -6.66 -21.67 5.36
CA LYS A 226 -6.87 -22.22 4.01
C LYS A 226 -5.68 -23.04 3.48
N LEU A 227 -4.44 -22.64 3.82
CA LEU A 227 -3.23 -23.38 3.46
C LEU A 227 -3.09 -24.66 4.30
N TYR A 228 -3.32 -24.58 5.61
CA TYR A 228 -3.33 -25.75 6.51
C TYR A 228 -4.40 -26.76 6.07
N ASP A 229 -5.61 -26.29 5.78
CA ASP A 229 -6.69 -27.14 5.26
C ASP A 229 -6.31 -27.78 3.92
N THR A 230 -5.61 -27.06 3.05
CA THR A 230 -5.14 -27.60 1.77
C THR A 230 -4.09 -28.69 1.99
N VAL A 231 -3.10 -28.46 2.84
CA VAL A 231 -2.03 -29.43 3.14
C VAL A 231 -2.61 -30.67 3.83
N VAL A 232 -3.54 -30.50 4.77
CA VAL A 232 -4.12 -31.56 5.58
C VAL A 232 -5.19 -32.36 4.83
N TYR A 233 -6.04 -31.71 4.02
CA TYR A 233 -7.19 -32.38 3.38
C TYR A 233 -7.04 -32.61 1.87
N GLN A 234 -6.14 -31.92 1.14
CA GLN A 234 -5.98 -32.16 -0.31
C GLN A 234 -5.06 -33.33 -0.67
N GLY A 235 -4.22 -33.83 0.25
CA GLY A 235 -3.56 -35.12 0.10
C GLY A 235 -4.53 -36.31 0.01
N SER A 236 -5.80 -36.10 0.40
CA SER A 236 -6.82 -37.14 0.53
C SER A 236 -7.80 -37.23 -0.64
N LYS A 237 -7.76 -36.34 -1.64
CA LYS A 237 -8.70 -36.42 -2.78
C LYS A 237 -8.49 -37.66 -3.67
N SER A 238 -7.37 -38.37 -3.52
CA SER A 238 -7.09 -39.59 -4.29
C SER A 238 -7.20 -40.90 -3.49
N ARG A 239 -7.53 -40.87 -2.18
CA ARG A 239 -7.66 -42.10 -1.38
C ARG A 239 -8.67 -42.01 -0.25
N LEU A 240 -9.94 -41.74 -0.57
CA LEU A 240 -11.03 -42.31 0.24
C LEU A 240 -11.08 -43.81 -0.06
N ASN A 241 -10.15 -44.58 0.53
CA ASN A 241 -10.34 -46.01 0.67
C ASN A 241 -11.47 -46.21 1.68
N LEU A 242 -12.62 -46.58 1.14
CA LEU A 242 -13.88 -46.93 1.79
C LEU A 242 -13.79 -48.24 2.61
N ASP A 243 -12.70 -48.45 3.35
CA ASP A 243 -12.56 -49.66 4.16
C ASP A 243 -12.75 -49.32 5.66
N SER A 244 -13.92 -49.72 6.14
CA SER A 244 -14.45 -49.69 7.52
C SER A 244 -14.97 -48.34 8.05
N GLU A 245 -16.29 -48.22 8.16
CA GLU A 245 -16.95 -47.16 8.93
C GLU A 245 -16.61 -47.30 10.43
N PRO A 246 -16.18 -46.24 11.13
CA PRO A 246 -15.79 -46.35 12.52
C PRO A 246 -17.04 -46.52 13.40
N THR A 247 -17.04 -47.54 14.25
CA THR A 247 -18.22 -47.98 15.03
C THR A 247 -18.61 -46.99 16.15
N THR A 248 -17.84 -45.93 16.38
CA THR A 248 -18.09 -44.90 17.40
C THR A 248 -17.41 -43.58 17.05
N ALA A 249 -17.99 -42.45 17.49
CA ALA A 249 -17.42 -41.11 17.30
C ALA A 249 -15.96 -40.99 17.79
N ARG A 250 -15.60 -41.68 18.88
CA ARG A 250 -14.22 -41.75 19.37
C ARG A 250 -13.27 -42.39 18.34
N ALA A 251 -13.70 -43.46 17.68
CA ALA A 251 -12.89 -44.13 16.67
C ALA A 251 -12.75 -43.28 15.39
N TYR A 252 -13.79 -42.50 15.05
CA TYR A 252 -13.73 -41.52 13.96
C TYR A 252 -12.67 -40.44 14.25
N CYS A 253 -12.74 -39.76 15.40
CA CYS A 253 -11.78 -38.71 15.76
C CYS A 253 -10.35 -39.24 15.85
N ILE A 254 -10.13 -40.44 16.39
CA ILE A 254 -8.79 -41.05 16.44
C ILE A 254 -8.24 -41.28 15.03
N ARG A 255 -9.07 -41.77 14.09
CA ARG A 255 -8.62 -42.00 12.72
C ARG A 255 -8.37 -40.70 11.97
N GLU A 256 -9.23 -39.71 12.13
CA GLU A 256 -9.05 -38.39 11.56
C GLU A 256 -7.71 -37.77 12.00
N ILE A 257 -7.42 -37.78 13.30
CA ILE A 257 -6.15 -37.26 13.84
C ILE A 257 -4.95 -38.02 13.26
N VAL A 258 -5.03 -39.35 13.14
CA VAL A 258 -3.94 -40.18 12.60
C VAL A 258 -3.71 -39.89 11.11
N ASP A 259 -4.78 -39.74 10.33
CA ASP A 259 -4.70 -39.48 8.89
C ASP A 259 -4.18 -38.06 8.62
N THR A 260 -4.63 -37.06 9.39
CA THR A 260 -4.15 -35.67 9.29
C THR A 260 -2.67 -35.57 9.67
N GLU A 261 -2.24 -36.30 10.71
CA GLU A 261 -0.84 -36.33 11.15
C GLU A 261 0.05 -37.00 10.11
N LYS A 262 -0.39 -38.13 9.54
CA LYS A 262 0.36 -38.84 8.51
C LYS A 262 0.59 -37.99 7.27
N ASN A 263 -0.46 -37.31 6.81
CA ASN A 263 -0.36 -36.44 5.63
C ASN A 263 0.54 -35.23 5.91
N TYR A 264 0.46 -34.64 7.11
CA TYR A 264 1.35 -33.55 7.53
C TYR A 264 2.83 -33.98 7.54
N VAL A 265 3.14 -35.14 8.12
CA VAL A 265 4.50 -35.70 8.16
C VAL A 265 5.03 -36.02 6.76
N ASP A 266 4.20 -36.54 5.86
CA ASP A 266 4.61 -36.85 4.50
C ASP A 266 4.94 -35.58 3.69
N VAL A 267 4.17 -34.51 3.84
CA VAL A 267 4.49 -33.20 3.22
C VAL A 267 5.77 -32.61 3.81
N LEU A 268 5.98 -32.71 5.13
CA LEU A 268 7.23 -32.26 5.75
C LEU A 268 8.45 -33.01 5.21
N LYS A 269 8.33 -34.33 4.98
CA LYS A 269 9.40 -35.11 4.34
C LYS A 269 9.66 -34.68 2.91
N MET A 270 8.61 -34.44 2.12
CA MET A 270 8.75 -33.90 0.76
C MET A 270 9.49 -32.57 0.73
N LEU A 271 9.30 -31.70 1.72
CA LEU A 271 10.01 -30.42 1.81
C LEU A 271 11.49 -30.59 2.18
N ILE A 272 11.83 -31.63 2.96
CA ILE A 272 13.21 -31.93 3.36
C ILE A 272 13.98 -32.64 2.24
N GLU A 273 13.31 -33.42 1.39
CA GLU A 273 13.93 -34.17 0.28
C GLU A 273 14.16 -33.32 -1.00
N VAL A 274 13.79 -32.04 -1.00
CA VAL A 274 13.91 -31.12 -2.15
C VAL A 274 15.15 -30.18 -2.04
N GLU A 275 15.93 -30.27 -0.96
CA GLU A 275 17.31 -29.72 -0.88
C GLU A 275 18.36 -30.71 -1.41
#